data_AF-A0A554VGH8-F1
#
_entry.id   AF-A0A554VGH8-F1
#
_cell.length_a   1.000
_cell.length_b   1.000
_cell.length_c   1.000
_cell.angle_alpha   90.00
_cell.angle_beta   90.00
_cell.angle_gamma   90.00
#
_symmetry.space_group_name_H-M   'P 1'
#
loop_
_entity.id
_entity.type
_entity.pdbx_description
1 polymer ?
#
loop_
_entity_poly.entity_id
_entity_poly.type
_entity_poly.pdbx_seq_one_letter_code
_entity_poly.pdbx_strand_id
1 'polypeptide(L)'
;MIAKNLKYILYFFLFTVLISCSSDDSEEPEETGEEVTPTPTPTTPDVNPNNGECESGKTAIFTEKDGLLIVESENGNFSGTPWELTKSLSEFSGDGYLVWNGTDFLGKPGEGLLSYKIRITKPGTYRFIWRSYITIGTNGSEHNDSWLRIPDAKHFYGQKGDGHIVYPKGTTLDPIPESNGQTSTTPNGSGKDGWFKIYMNKASKWHWQSSTSDNDGHNIFVVFDSAGDYTIEISGRSKGHGVDKFVLFTEGVTQETAIKDNAVKSEIKCE
;
A
#
# COMPACT_ATOMS: atom_id res chain seq x y z
N MET A 1 4.35 70.32 -11.41
CA MET A 1 3.78 71.25 -12.41
C MET A 1 4.56 71.07 -13.69
N ILE A 2 3.88 70.75 -14.80
CA ILE A 2 4.29 70.94 -16.22
C ILE A 2 5.38 69.93 -16.69
N ALA A 3 5.02 68.84 -17.39
CA ALA A 3 4.74 68.75 -18.85
C ALA A 3 6.04 68.92 -19.69
N LYS A 4 6.32 68.25 -20.82
CA LYS A 4 5.52 67.59 -21.86
C LYS A 4 6.52 66.96 -22.87
N ASN A 5 6.08 65.92 -23.57
CA ASN A 5 6.28 65.61 -25.00
C ASN A 5 7.68 65.65 -25.67
N LEU A 6 8.11 64.46 -26.11
CA LEU A 6 8.17 64.00 -27.51
C LEU A 6 8.45 65.05 -28.63
N LYS A 7 9.58 64.91 -29.36
CA LYS A 7 9.62 64.55 -30.80
C LYS A 7 11.04 64.64 -31.42
N TYR A 8 11.33 63.58 -32.18
CA TYR A 8 12.31 63.33 -33.25
C TYR A 8 12.98 64.52 -33.96
N ILE A 9 14.30 64.39 -34.20
CA ILE A 9 14.96 64.88 -35.42
C ILE A 9 15.90 63.80 -35.95
N LEU A 10 15.62 63.41 -37.19
CA LEU A 10 16.34 62.49 -38.06
C LEU A 10 17.42 63.29 -38.82
N TYR A 11 18.68 62.83 -38.86
CA TYR A 11 19.61 63.22 -39.92
C TYR A 11 20.27 61.99 -40.52
N PHE A 12 20.04 61.90 -41.82
CA PHE A 12 20.48 60.91 -42.79
C PHE A 12 21.96 61.18 -43.11
N PHE A 13 22.84 60.17 -43.00
CA PHE A 13 24.10 60.16 -43.74
C PHE A 13 24.20 58.85 -44.51
N LEU A 14 24.13 59.01 -45.82
CA LEU A 14 24.23 58.00 -46.85
C LEU A 14 25.72 57.79 -47.14
N PHE A 15 26.25 56.60 -46.93
CA PHE A 15 27.46 56.15 -47.62
C PHE A 15 27.31 54.66 -47.97
N THR A 16 26.84 54.42 -49.18
CA THR A 16 26.86 53.13 -49.86
C THR A 16 28.20 52.95 -50.55
N VAL A 17 28.97 51.91 -50.17
CA VAL A 17 29.85 51.23 -51.12
C VAL A 17 29.67 49.73 -50.93
N LEU A 18 29.30 49.11 -52.04
CA LEU A 18 28.97 47.71 -52.27
C LEU A 18 30.23 46.83 -52.26
N ILE A 19 30.04 45.54 -51.94
CA ILE A 19 30.74 44.29 -52.32
C ILE A 19 30.28 43.26 -51.25
N SER A 20 29.82 42.03 -51.46
CA SER A 20 29.46 41.15 -52.59
C SER A 20 28.71 39.96 -51.95
N CYS A 21 27.80 39.32 -52.70
CA CYS A 21 26.90 38.23 -52.28
C CYS A 21 27.62 36.96 -51.77
N SER A 22 27.08 36.25 -50.77
CA SER A 22 26.11 35.14 -50.95
C SER A 22 25.93 34.29 -49.67
N SER A 23 24.70 34.32 -49.13
CA SER A 23 23.89 33.24 -48.52
C SER A 23 24.37 32.43 -47.29
N ASP A 24 23.74 32.78 -46.15
CA ASP A 24 23.24 31.96 -45.03
C ASP A 24 24.21 31.09 -44.21
N ASP A 25 24.83 31.72 -43.21
CA ASP A 25 25.18 31.08 -41.93
C ASP A 25 24.11 31.46 -40.89
N SER A 26 23.27 30.49 -40.51
CA SER A 26 22.42 30.61 -39.32
C SER A 26 23.16 30.03 -38.12
N GLU A 27 23.52 30.90 -37.18
CA GLU A 27 24.06 30.53 -35.87
C GLU A 27 23.06 29.62 -35.13
N GLU A 28 23.48 28.40 -34.80
CA GLU A 28 22.76 27.53 -33.87
C GLU A 28 22.92 28.06 -32.44
N PRO A 29 21.84 28.17 -31.65
CA PRO A 29 21.94 28.51 -30.24
C PRO A 29 22.50 27.32 -29.44
N GLU A 30 23.45 27.59 -28.53
CA GLU A 30 23.88 26.62 -27.52
C GLU A 30 22.68 26.11 -26.72
N GLU A 31 22.32 24.84 -26.94
CA GLU A 31 21.29 24.14 -26.20
C GLU A 31 21.85 23.84 -24.79
N THR A 32 21.46 24.65 -23.81
CA THR A 32 21.64 24.32 -22.40
C THR A 32 20.86 23.05 -22.12
N GLY A 33 21.56 21.91 -22.03
CA GLY A 33 20.99 20.64 -21.62
C GLY A 33 20.44 20.76 -20.20
N GLU A 34 19.14 21.03 -20.10
CA GLU A 34 18.38 20.83 -18.89
C GLU A 34 18.51 19.35 -18.52
N GLU A 35 19.10 19.06 -17.36
CA GLU A 35 19.16 17.72 -16.82
C GLU A 35 17.73 17.26 -16.54
N VAL A 36 17.11 16.61 -17.52
CA VAL A 36 15.79 16.00 -17.38
C VAL A 36 15.97 14.83 -16.42
N THR A 37 15.77 15.08 -15.13
CA THR A 37 15.53 14.00 -14.16
C THR A 37 14.44 13.09 -14.74
N PRO A 38 14.71 11.81 -14.98
CA PRO A 38 13.70 10.93 -15.58
C PRO A 38 12.52 10.85 -14.61
N THR A 39 11.36 11.31 -15.07
CA THR A 39 10.07 11.04 -14.45
C THR A 39 9.97 9.52 -14.25
N PRO A 40 9.76 9.01 -13.02
CA PRO A 40 9.66 7.58 -12.81
C PRO A 40 8.46 7.06 -13.62
N THR A 41 8.74 6.25 -14.63
CA THR A 41 7.70 5.56 -15.39
C THR A 41 6.95 4.67 -14.40
N PRO A 42 5.61 4.74 -14.32
CA PRO A 42 4.85 3.82 -13.49
C PRO A 42 5.18 2.40 -13.96
N THR A 43 5.95 1.68 -13.15
CA THR A 43 6.39 0.33 -13.47
C THR A 43 5.18 -0.56 -13.29
N THR A 44 4.65 -1.09 -14.39
CA THR A 44 3.64 -2.15 -14.34
C THR A 44 4.14 -3.23 -13.38
N PRO A 45 3.32 -3.71 -12.43
CA PRO A 45 3.70 -4.82 -11.57
C PRO A 45 4.24 -5.99 -12.38
N ASP A 46 5.36 -6.57 -11.96
CA ASP A 46 5.91 -7.80 -12.55
C ASP A 46 5.12 -9.00 -12.03
N VAL A 47 3.82 -9.06 -12.33
CA VAL A 47 2.89 -10.17 -12.05
C VAL A 47 1.80 -10.18 -13.11
N ASN A 48 1.12 -11.31 -13.29
CA ASN A 48 -0.04 -11.38 -14.17
C ASN A 48 -1.22 -10.57 -13.59
N PRO A 49 -1.74 -9.54 -14.28
CA PRO A 49 -2.77 -8.66 -13.74
C PRO A 49 -4.13 -9.33 -13.54
N ASN A 50 -4.34 -10.55 -14.05
CA ASN A 50 -5.61 -11.27 -13.91
C ASN A 50 -5.66 -12.18 -12.68
N ASN A 51 -4.51 -12.55 -12.11
CA ASN A 51 -4.44 -13.53 -11.03
C ASN A 51 -3.26 -13.36 -10.05
N GLY A 52 -2.42 -12.33 -10.25
CA GLY A 52 -1.24 -12.05 -9.43
C GLY A 52 -0.13 -13.10 -9.53
N GLU A 53 -0.20 -14.01 -10.51
CA GLU A 53 0.80 -15.07 -10.66
C GLU A 53 2.10 -14.57 -11.27
N CYS A 54 3.20 -15.13 -10.76
CA CYS A 54 4.51 -15.07 -11.40
C CYS A 54 4.69 -16.17 -12.45
N GLU A 55 5.76 -16.06 -13.22
CA GLU A 55 6.27 -17.15 -14.05
C GLU A 55 6.46 -18.43 -13.23
N SER A 56 6.30 -19.60 -13.87
CA SER A 56 6.46 -20.90 -13.20
C SER A 56 7.77 -20.99 -12.42
N GLY A 57 7.68 -21.28 -11.12
CA GLY A 57 8.83 -21.44 -10.22
C GLY A 57 9.28 -20.16 -9.53
N LYS A 58 8.67 -19.02 -9.84
CA LYS A 58 8.94 -17.72 -9.20
C LYS A 58 7.83 -17.30 -8.25
N THR A 59 8.15 -16.39 -7.34
CA THR A 59 7.19 -15.76 -6.41
C THR A 59 7.32 -14.24 -6.43
N ALA A 60 6.19 -13.53 -6.34
CA ALA A 60 6.18 -12.09 -6.27
C ALA A 60 6.72 -11.62 -4.91
N ILE A 61 7.79 -10.81 -4.93
CA ILE A 61 8.37 -10.18 -3.76
C ILE A 61 8.04 -8.69 -3.77
N PHE A 62 7.40 -8.21 -2.70
CA PHE A 62 7.06 -6.80 -2.51
C PHE A 62 8.12 -6.13 -1.63
N THR A 63 8.85 -5.17 -2.18
CA THR A 63 9.98 -4.54 -1.46
C THR A 63 9.53 -3.28 -0.71
N GLU A 64 9.75 -3.30 0.60
CA GLU A 64 9.56 -2.16 1.49
C GLU A 64 10.57 -1.05 1.17
N LYS A 65 10.15 0.21 1.29
CA LYS A 65 10.99 1.38 1.02
C LYS A 65 10.79 2.45 2.09
N ASP A 66 11.88 2.89 2.71
CA ASP A 66 11.94 4.03 3.64
C ASP A 66 10.96 3.94 4.84
N GLY A 67 10.67 2.74 5.31
CA GLY A 67 9.73 2.45 6.39
C GLY A 67 8.28 2.26 5.94
N LEU A 68 8.01 2.12 4.64
CA LEU A 68 6.67 1.95 4.06
C LEU A 68 6.63 0.81 3.04
N LEU A 69 5.65 -0.07 3.18
CA LEU A 69 5.30 -1.11 2.23
C LEU A 69 3.83 -0.92 1.82
N ILE A 70 3.55 -0.93 0.52
CA ILE A 70 2.20 -0.83 -0.04
C ILE A 70 1.97 -2.00 -0.99
N VAL A 71 0.91 -2.76 -0.77
CA VAL A 71 0.57 -3.95 -1.56
C VAL A 71 -0.88 -3.86 -2.01
N GLU A 72 -1.09 -3.75 -3.32
CA GLU A 72 -2.41 -3.96 -3.94
C GLU A 72 -2.76 -5.45 -3.83
N SER A 73 -3.97 -5.75 -3.38
CA SER A 73 -4.38 -7.13 -3.06
C SER A 73 -4.35 -8.06 -4.28
N GLU A 74 -4.69 -7.52 -5.45
CA GLU A 74 -4.72 -8.24 -6.72
C GLU A 74 -3.35 -8.62 -7.27
N ASN A 75 -2.27 -8.06 -6.69
CA ASN A 75 -0.90 -8.43 -7.07
C ASN A 75 -0.38 -9.68 -6.33
N GLY A 76 -1.16 -10.26 -5.41
CA GLY A 76 -0.87 -11.58 -4.82
C GLY A 76 -1.53 -12.70 -5.61
N ASN A 77 -0.94 -13.90 -5.59
CA ASN A 77 -1.55 -15.05 -6.27
C ASN A 77 -2.87 -15.47 -5.58
N PHE A 78 -3.99 -15.30 -6.30
CA PHE A 78 -5.33 -15.72 -5.84
C PHE A 78 -5.93 -16.87 -6.67
N SER A 79 -5.16 -17.47 -7.59
CA SER A 79 -5.60 -18.61 -8.40
C SER A 79 -6.03 -19.79 -7.53
N GLY A 80 -7.13 -20.43 -7.93
CA GLY A 80 -7.67 -21.59 -7.21
C GLY A 80 -8.32 -21.27 -5.87
N THR A 81 -8.47 -19.98 -5.53
CA THR A 81 -9.19 -19.53 -4.33
C THR A 81 -10.55 -18.94 -4.68
N PRO A 82 -11.50 -18.85 -3.72
CA PRO A 82 -12.73 -18.07 -3.88
C PRO A 82 -12.58 -16.54 -3.79
N TRP A 83 -11.35 -16.01 -3.75
CA TRP A 83 -11.13 -14.58 -3.89
C TRP A 83 -11.31 -14.19 -5.36
N GLU A 84 -12.14 -13.19 -5.61
CA GLU A 84 -12.46 -12.73 -6.95
C GLU A 84 -11.99 -11.29 -7.14
N LEU A 85 -11.20 -11.07 -8.20
CA LEU A 85 -10.86 -9.73 -8.67
C LEU A 85 -12.07 -9.08 -9.32
N THR A 86 -12.43 -7.89 -8.86
CA THR A 86 -13.56 -7.14 -9.41
C THR A 86 -13.27 -5.64 -9.50
N LYS A 87 -14.09 -4.96 -10.30
CA LYS A 87 -14.08 -3.51 -10.56
C LYS A 87 -15.47 -2.90 -10.36
N SER A 88 -16.36 -3.59 -9.64
CA SER A 88 -17.78 -3.23 -9.54
C SER A 88 -18.06 -1.94 -8.74
N LEU A 89 -17.09 -1.50 -7.92
CA LEU A 89 -17.14 -0.24 -7.19
C LEU A 89 -16.18 0.76 -7.86
N SER A 90 -16.42 2.06 -7.71
CA SER A 90 -15.47 3.09 -8.08
C SER A 90 -14.42 3.31 -6.98
N GLU A 91 -13.40 4.12 -7.29
CA GLU A 91 -12.39 4.61 -6.32
C GLU A 91 -11.49 3.51 -5.70
N PHE A 92 -11.44 2.30 -6.27
CA PHE A 92 -10.35 1.36 -5.98
C PHE A 92 -9.02 1.88 -6.58
N SER A 93 -7.88 1.38 -6.10
CA SER A 93 -6.58 1.61 -6.73
C SER A 93 -6.12 0.39 -7.53
N GLY A 94 -5.08 0.56 -8.34
CA GLY A 94 -4.54 -0.54 -9.12
C GLY A 94 -5.50 -1.06 -10.19
N ASP A 95 -5.51 -2.37 -10.37
CA ASP A 95 -6.27 -3.08 -11.39
C ASP A 95 -7.59 -3.65 -10.86
N GLY A 96 -7.93 -3.39 -9.60
CA GLY A 96 -9.20 -3.80 -9.01
C GLY A 96 -9.05 -4.01 -7.52
N TYR A 97 -9.93 -4.83 -6.96
CA TYR A 97 -9.84 -5.25 -5.57
C TYR A 97 -10.35 -6.68 -5.43
N LEU A 98 -9.85 -7.40 -4.43
CA LEU A 98 -10.25 -8.78 -4.18
C LEU A 98 -11.43 -8.85 -3.22
N VAL A 99 -12.47 -9.59 -3.59
CA VAL A 99 -13.63 -9.88 -2.72
C VAL A 99 -13.65 -11.35 -2.35
N TRP A 100 -13.81 -11.63 -1.06
CA TRP A 100 -14.05 -12.99 -0.61
C TRP A 100 -15.47 -13.45 -1.00
N ASN A 101 -15.58 -14.31 -2.02
CA ASN A 101 -16.87 -14.85 -2.50
C ASN A 101 -17.16 -16.28 -2.05
N GLY A 102 -16.26 -16.88 -1.26
CA GLY A 102 -16.47 -18.18 -0.63
C GLY A 102 -17.49 -18.16 0.51
N THR A 103 -17.65 -19.29 1.18
CA THR A 103 -18.49 -19.41 2.38
C THR A 103 -17.87 -18.69 3.57
N ASP A 104 -18.68 -18.42 4.60
CA ASP A 104 -18.17 -17.87 5.85
C ASP A 104 -17.29 -18.88 6.61
N PHE A 105 -16.15 -18.41 7.12
CA PHE A 105 -15.19 -19.17 7.91
C PHE A 105 -14.91 -18.50 9.26
N LEU A 106 -15.97 -18.19 10.01
CA LEU A 106 -15.95 -17.41 11.26
C LEU A 106 -15.05 -17.97 12.38
N GLY A 107 -14.68 -19.25 12.32
CA GLY A 107 -13.74 -19.91 13.25
C GLY A 107 -12.74 -20.84 12.57
N LYS A 108 -12.59 -20.72 11.24
CA LYS A 108 -11.74 -21.59 10.42
C LYS A 108 -10.80 -20.77 9.52
N PRO A 109 -9.86 -20.01 10.10
CA PRO A 109 -8.81 -19.36 9.32
C PRO A 109 -7.98 -20.33 8.49
N GLY A 110 -7.30 -19.79 7.48
CA GLY A 110 -6.43 -20.51 6.55
C GLY A 110 -7.12 -20.99 5.26
N GLU A 111 -8.44 -20.85 5.15
CA GLU A 111 -9.18 -21.20 3.95
C GLU A 111 -9.15 -20.07 2.92
N GLY A 112 -8.92 -20.41 1.64
CA GLY A 112 -8.70 -19.41 0.59
C GLY A 112 -7.49 -18.53 0.90
N LEU A 113 -6.34 -19.16 1.11
CA LEU A 113 -5.10 -18.50 1.51
C LEU A 113 -4.53 -17.63 0.39
N LEU A 114 -4.33 -16.35 0.67
CA LEU A 114 -3.47 -15.45 -0.09
C LEU A 114 -2.16 -15.30 0.67
N SER A 115 -1.04 -15.51 0.01
CA SER A 115 0.30 -15.40 0.59
C SER A 115 1.12 -14.35 -0.15
N TYR A 116 1.53 -13.31 0.55
CA TYR A 116 2.35 -12.22 0.03
C TYR A 116 3.76 -12.32 0.62
N LYS A 117 4.77 -12.43 -0.23
CA LYS A 117 6.17 -12.39 0.19
C LYS A 117 6.67 -10.96 0.17
N ILE A 118 7.16 -10.48 1.30
CA ILE A 118 7.61 -9.10 1.45
C ILE A 118 9.09 -9.09 1.74
N ARG A 119 9.82 -8.09 1.24
CA ARG A 119 11.21 -7.85 1.58
C ARG A 119 11.30 -6.60 2.45
N ILE A 120 11.61 -6.80 3.72
CA ILE A 120 11.83 -5.71 4.69
C ILE A 120 13.30 -5.30 4.59
N THR A 121 13.55 -4.04 4.22
CA THR A 121 14.90 -3.48 4.13
C THR A 121 15.28 -2.72 5.39
N LYS A 122 14.28 -2.17 6.09
CA LYS A 122 14.43 -1.45 7.36
C LYS A 122 13.79 -2.24 8.51
N PRO A 123 14.57 -2.87 9.39
CA PRO A 123 14.02 -3.50 10.60
C PRO A 123 13.27 -2.51 11.48
N GLY A 124 12.26 -2.99 12.20
CA GLY A 124 11.51 -2.19 13.15
C GLY A 124 10.09 -2.69 13.40
N THR A 125 9.34 -1.89 14.15
CA THR A 125 7.91 -2.09 14.40
C THR A 125 7.10 -1.38 13.31
N TYR A 126 6.22 -2.13 12.66
CA TYR A 126 5.32 -1.64 11.63
C TYR A 126 3.87 -1.75 12.10
N ARG A 127 3.05 -0.77 11.74
CA ARG A 127 1.59 -0.84 11.85
C ARG A 127 1.02 -1.35 10.54
N PHE A 128 0.11 -2.32 10.61
CA PHE A 128 -0.64 -2.84 9.47
C PHE A 128 -2.00 -2.15 9.38
N ILE A 129 -2.36 -1.64 8.20
CA ILE A 129 -3.71 -1.16 7.89
C ILE A 129 -4.07 -1.56 6.47
N TRP A 130 -5.26 -2.10 6.25
CA TRP A 130 -5.82 -2.28 4.91
C TRP A 130 -6.88 -1.24 4.55
N ARG A 131 -7.09 -1.05 3.26
CA ARG A 131 -8.24 -0.37 2.69
C ARG A 131 -9.23 -1.43 2.26
N SER A 132 -10.42 -1.42 2.85
CA SER A 132 -11.43 -2.42 2.59
C SER A 132 -12.84 -1.82 2.44
N TYR A 133 -13.76 -2.64 1.96
CA TYR A 133 -15.15 -2.31 1.69
C TYR A 133 -16.06 -3.50 2.04
N ILE A 134 -17.24 -3.19 2.59
CA ILE A 134 -18.31 -4.18 2.82
C ILE A 134 -19.20 -4.23 1.57
N THR A 135 -19.04 -5.24 0.73
CA THR A 135 -19.72 -5.31 -0.59
C THR A 135 -21.15 -5.84 -0.53
N ILE A 136 -21.58 -6.35 0.62
CA ILE A 136 -22.91 -6.93 0.83
C ILE A 136 -23.58 -6.25 2.02
N GLY A 137 -24.78 -5.72 1.79
CA GLY A 137 -25.57 -5.06 2.84
C GLY A 137 -25.04 -3.67 3.21
N THR A 138 -25.56 -3.13 4.30
CA THR A 138 -25.26 -1.76 4.78
C THR A 138 -24.94 -1.71 6.27
N ASN A 139 -24.91 -2.86 6.96
CA ASN A 139 -24.54 -2.95 8.36
C ASN A 139 -23.01 -3.01 8.49
N GLY A 140 -22.42 -2.01 9.16
CA GLY A 140 -20.96 -1.94 9.35
C GLY A 140 -20.37 -3.05 10.23
N SER A 141 -21.20 -3.87 10.88
CA SER A 141 -20.75 -4.98 11.74
C SER A 141 -20.90 -6.36 11.07
N GLU A 142 -21.33 -6.40 9.81
CA GLU A 142 -21.53 -7.64 9.03
C GLU A 142 -20.64 -7.60 7.79
N HIS A 143 -20.17 -8.76 7.32
CA HIS A 143 -19.38 -8.88 6.09
C HIS A 143 -18.10 -8.00 6.06
N ASN A 144 -17.55 -7.73 7.23
CA ASN A 144 -16.61 -6.63 7.46
C ASN A 144 -15.20 -7.08 7.88
N ASP A 145 -14.88 -8.36 7.70
CA ASP A 145 -13.64 -8.92 8.18
C ASP A 145 -13.10 -10.10 7.36
N SER A 146 -11.78 -10.26 7.43
CA SER A 146 -11.01 -11.40 6.95
C SER A 146 -9.95 -11.79 8.00
N TRP A 147 -9.29 -12.93 7.79
CA TRP A 147 -8.21 -13.38 8.67
C TRP A 147 -6.87 -12.81 8.23
N LEU A 148 -6.00 -12.49 9.19
CA LEU A 148 -4.61 -12.06 8.97
C LEU A 148 -3.64 -12.85 9.86
N ARG A 149 -2.51 -13.27 9.29
CA ARG A 149 -1.38 -13.86 10.02
C ARG A 149 -0.06 -13.40 9.38
N ILE A 150 0.97 -13.23 10.21
CA ILE A 150 2.34 -12.95 9.79
C ILE A 150 3.24 -13.93 10.57
N PRO A 151 3.40 -15.18 10.08
CA PRO A 151 3.87 -16.30 10.88
C PRO A 151 5.38 -16.30 11.15
N ASP A 152 6.15 -15.57 10.34
CA ASP A 152 7.63 -15.53 10.38
C ASP A 152 8.18 -14.19 10.87
N ALA A 153 7.33 -13.28 11.36
CA ALA A 153 7.76 -12.06 12.05
C ALA A 153 8.33 -12.37 13.43
N LYS A 154 9.11 -11.43 13.99
CA LYS A 154 9.61 -11.56 15.37
C LYS A 154 8.47 -11.46 16.39
N HIS A 155 7.56 -10.52 16.18
CA HIS A 155 6.36 -10.33 17.00
C HIS A 155 5.17 -9.95 16.11
N PHE A 156 3.96 -10.38 16.48
CA PHE A 156 2.72 -9.98 15.81
C PHE A 156 1.60 -9.85 16.85
N TYR A 157 1.03 -8.65 16.98
CA TYR A 157 0.17 -8.30 18.10
C TYR A 157 -0.84 -7.20 17.76
N GLY A 158 -1.87 -7.10 18.59
CA GLY A 158 -2.79 -5.97 18.63
C GLY A 158 -2.42 -5.04 19.78
N GLN A 159 -2.46 -3.72 19.60
CA GLN A 159 -2.26 -2.74 20.67
C GLN A 159 -3.29 -1.60 20.62
N LYS A 160 -3.69 -1.14 21.82
CA LYS A 160 -4.57 0.03 22.01
C LYS A 160 -3.76 1.29 22.28
N GLY A 161 -4.43 2.45 22.19
CA GLY A 161 -3.82 3.75 22.51
C GLY A 161 -3.40 3.90 23.98
N ASP A 162 -3.95 3.08 24.88
CA ASP A 162 -3.54 3.00 26.29
C ASP A 162 -2.36 2.03 26.54
N GLY A 163 -1.85 1.40 25.47
CA GLY A 163 -0.73 0.46 25.52
C GLY A 163 -1.13 -1.00 25.74
N HIS A 164 -2.41 -1.34 25.99
CA HIS A 164 -2.81 -2.73 26.21
C HIS A 164 -2.59 -3.59 24.95
N ILE A 165 -1.90 -4.73 25.12
CA ILE A 165 -1.49 -5.64 24.04
C ILE A 165 -2.30 -6.94 24.04
N VAL A 166 -2.62 -7.47 22.87
CA VAL A 166 -3.20 -8.81 22.68
C VAL A 166 -2.44 -9.57 21.60
N TYR A 167 -2.44 -10.91 21.65
CA TYR A 167 -1.81 -11.78 20.67
C TYR A 167 -2.81 -12.69 19.98
N PRO A 168 -2.59 -13.09 18.71
CA PRO A 168 -3.48 -14.03 18.06
C PRO A 168 -3.53 -15.34 18.85
N LYS A 169 -4.74 -15.90 19.01
CA LYS A 169 -4.90 -17.17 19.72
C LYS A 169 -4.10 -18.27 19.04
N GLY A 170 -3.35 -19.04 19.81
CA GLY A 170 -2.52 -20.13 19.30
C GLY A 170 -1.28 -19.68 18.51
N THR A 171 -0.86 -18.41 18.62
CA THR A 171 0.45 -17.99 18.10
C THR A 171 1.59 -18.70 18.84
N THR A 172 2.66 -18.99 18.11
CA THR A 172 3.93 -19.49 18.66
C THR A 172 5.01 -18.41 18.70
N LEU A 173 4.69 -17.19 18.25
CA LEU A 173 5.61 -16.05 18.32
C LEU A 173 5.78 -15.58 19.76
N ASP A 174 6.99 -15.14 20.10
CA ASP A 174 7.26 -14.58 21.42
C ASP A 174 6.41 -13.32 21.66
N PRO A 175 5.93 -13.08 22.90
CA PRO A 175 5.32 -11.81 23.25
C PRO A 175 6.34 -10.67 23.25
N ILE A 176 5.87 -9.44 23.06
CA ILE A 176 6.70 -8.25 23.27
C ILE A 176 6.87 -7.96 24.77
N PRO A 177 8.05 -7.47 25.22
CA PRO A 177 8.32 -7.19 26.63
C PRO A 177 7.32 -6.23 27.29
N GLU A 178 6.75 -5.30 26.53
CA GLU A 178 5.79 -4.29 26.98
C GLU A 178 4.48 -4.90 27.50
N SER A 179 4.17 -6.13 27.10
CA SER A 179 2.99 -6.86 27.62
C SER A 179 3.23 -7.48 29.00
N ASN A 180 4.45 -7.43 29.54
CA ASN A 180 4.77 -8.02 30.83
C ASN A 180 3.97 -7.37 31.96
N GLY A 181 3.34 -8.19 32.80
CA GLY A 181 2.48 -7.74 33.89
C GLY A 181 1.04 -7.43 33.49
N GLN A 182 0.66 -7.51 32.20
CA GLN A 182 -0.75 -7.47 31.81
C GLN A 182 -1.52 -8.67 32.37
N THR A 183 -2.72 -8.42 32.88
CA THR A 183 -3.60 -9.47 33.42
C THR A 183 -4.13 -10.41 32.34
N SER A 184 -4.25 -9.93 31.11
CA SER A 184 -4.64 -10.71 29.93
C SER A 184 -3.97 -10.15 28.68
N THR A 185 -3.68 -11.05 27.75
CA THR A 185 -3.20 -10.75 26.40
C THR A 185 -4.01 -11.52 25.34
N THR A 186 -5.16 -12.08 25.73
CA THR A 186 -6.04 -12.83 24.83
C THR A 186 -7.07 -11.88 24.20
N PRO A 187 -7.19 -11.83 22.86
CA PRO A 187 -8.17 -11.00 22.18
C PRO A 187 -9.58 -11.57 22.35
N ASN A 188 -10.57 -10.68 22.41
CA ASN A 188 -11.97 -11.04 22.36
C ASN A 188 -12.35 -11.55 20.96
N GLY A 189 -13.31 -12.47 20.90
CA GLY A 189 -13.81 -13.00 19.63
C GLY A 189 -13.07 -14.24 19.11
N SER A 190 -13.33 -14.59 17.85
CA SER A 190 -12.78 -15.77 17.19
C SER A 190 -11.31 -15.60 16.79
N GLY A 191 -10.51 -16.67 16.94
CA GLY A 191 -9.12 -16.75 16.46
C GLY A 191 -8.51 -18.10 16.82
N LYS A 192 -7.53 -18.56 16.04
CA LYS A 192 -6.75 -19.79 16.29
C LYS A 192 -5.48 -19.78 15.44
N ASP A 193 -4.52 -20.65 15.74
CA ASP A 193 -3.34 -20.95 14.91
C ASP A 193 -2.55 -19.72 14.43
N GLY A 194 -2.45 -18.69 15.29
CA GLY A 194 -1.72 -17.46 15.00
C GLY A 194 -2.51 -16.42 14.18
N TRP A 195 -3.79 -16.66 13.89
CA TRP A 195 -4.62 -15.77 13.08
C TRP A 195 -5.41 -14.78 13.93
N PHE A 196 -5.35 -13.50 13.57
CA PHE A 196 -6.31 -12.51 14.02
C PHE A 196 -7.49 -12.42 13.06
N LYS A 197 -8.69 -12.27 13.63
CA LYS A 197 -9.79 -11.65 12.91
C LYS A 197 -9.48 -10.16 12.78
N ILE A 198 -9.44 -9.64 11.56
CA ILE A 198 -9.24 -8.22 11.29
C ILE A 198 -10.50 -7.65 10.69
N TYR A 199 -11.06 -6.62 11.32
CA TYR A 199 -12.32 -6.00 10.91
C TYR A 199 -12.17 -4.50 10.65
N MET A 200 -13.12 -3.98 9.89
CA MET A 200 -13.42 -2.56 9.70
C MET A 200 -14.90 -2.33 10.09
N ASN A 201 -15.32 -1.12 10.46
CA ASN A 201 -16.71 -0.87 10.89
C ASN A 201 -17.42 0.24 10.10
N LYS A 202 -17.09 0.41 8.81
CA LYS A 202 -17.67 1.45 7.95
C LYS A 202 -18.28 0.85 6.69
N ALA A 203 -19.61 0.72 6.67
CA ALA A 203 -20.34 0.33 5.48
C ALA A 203 -20.37 1.45 4.43
N SER A 204 -20.60 1.05 3.17
CA SER A 204 -20.90 1.92 2.02
C SER A 204 -19.78 2.91 1.64
N LYS A 205 -18.53 2.65 2.01
CA LYS A 205 -17.36 3.41 1.57
C LYS A 205 -16.07 2.60 1.74
N TRP A 206 -15.08 2.95 0.94
CA TRP A 206 -13.71 2.53 1.19
C TRP A 206 -13.22 3.08 2.53
N HIS A 207 -12.61 2.23 3.34
CA HIS A 207 -12.13 2.65 4.65
C HIS A 207 -10.78 2.04 4.99
N TRP A 208 -9.88 2.89 5.49
CA TRP A 208 -8.60 2.48 6.05
C TRP A 208 -8.75 2.13 7.52
N GLN A 209 -8.88 0.84 7.83
CA GLN A 209 -8.97 0.37 9.21
C GLN A 209 -8.62 -1.12 9.29
N SER A 210 -7.75 -1.47 10.23
CA SER A 210 -7.53 -2.85 10.65
C SER A 210 -7.61 -2.92 12.16
N SER A 211 -8.66 -3.55 12.68
CA SER A 211 -8.87 -3.74 14.11
C SER A 211 -9.07 -5.21 14.44
N THR A 212 -8.62 -5.64 15.61
CA THR A 212 -8.95 -6.96 16.17
C THR A 212 -9.57 -6.80 17.57
N SER A 213 -9.97 -7.91 18.20
CA SER A 213 -10.62 -7.97 19.51
C SER A 213 -12.06 -7.40 19.53
N ASP A 214 -13.03 -8.29 19.66
CA ASP A 214 -14.45 -7.93 19.68
C ASP A 214 -14.85 -7.00 20.83
N ASN A 215 -15.52 -5.90 20.48
CA ASN A 215 -15.91 -4.81 21.39
C ASN A 215 -14.75 -4.19 22.17
N ASP A 216 -13.52 -4.40 21.70
CA ASP A 216 -12.32 -4.10 22.46
C ASP A 216 -11.13 -3.75 21.53
N GLY A 217 -11.42 -3.00 20.46
CA GLY A 217 -10.55 -2.82 19.29
C GLY A 217 -9.06 -2.53 19.58
N HIS A 218 -8.19 -3.34 18.97
CA HIS A 218 -6.73 -3.14 18.93
C HIS A 218 -6.25 -2.88 17.51
N ASN A 219 -5.34 -1.91 17.33
CA ASN A 219 -4.60 -1.70 16.09
C ASN A 219 -3.56 -2.81 15.90
N ILE A 220 -3.23 -3.15 14.65
CA ILE A 220 -2.36 -4.28 14.33
C ILE A 220 -0.92 -3.84 14.14
N PHE A 221 0.00 -4.54 14.81
CA PHE A 221 1.42 -4.28 14.76
C PHE A 221 2.22 -5.56 14.53
N VAL A 222 3.37 -5.40 13.90
CA VAL A 222 4.33 -6.46 13.61
C VAL A 222 5.74 -5.94 13.81
N VAL A 223 6.64 -6.80 14.28
CA VAL A 223 8.06 -6.48 14.44
C VAL A 223 8.88 -7.36 13.52
N PHE A 224 9.74 -6.73 12.74
CA PHE A 224 10.82 -7.37 12.00
C PHE A 224 12.14 -6.94 12.63
N ASP A 225 12.85 -7.86 13.27
CA ASP A 225 14.11 -7.59 13.99
C ASP A 225 15.34 -7.65 13.07
N SER A 226 15.17 -8.12 11.84
CA SER A 226 16.20 -8.16 10.81
C SER A 226 15.64 -7.76 9.44
N ALA A 227 16.53 -7.34 8.54
CA ALA A 227 16.18 -7.19 7.14
C ALA A 227 16.09 -8.58 6.50
N GLY A 228 15.15 -8.78 5.59
CA GLY A 228 14.94 -10.08 4.96
C GLY A 228 13.53 -10.25 4.40
N ASP A 229 13.29 -11.47 3.93
CA ASP A 229 12.01 -11.85 3.33
C ASP A 229 11.09 -12.47 4.37
N TYR A 230 9.85 -11.99 4.42
CA TYR A 230 8.80 -12.40 5.35
C TYR A 230 7.50 -12.72 4.61
N THR A 231 6.52 -13.26 5.33
CA THR A 231 5.25 -13.70 4.76
C THR A 231 4.07 -12.99 5.44
N ILE A 232 3.21 -12.36 4.65
CA ILE A 232 1.89 -11.94 5.09
C ILE A 232 0.85 -12.89 4.50
N GLU A 233 -0.01 -13.41 5.34
CA GLU A 233 -1.08 -14.32 4.96
C GLU A 233 -2.45 -13.70 5.25
N ILE A 234 -3.32 -13.72 4.25
CA ILE A 234 -4.73 -13.32 4.35
C ILE A 234 -5.58 -14.53 3.99
N SER A 235 -6.68 -14.75 4.72
CA SER A 235 -7.62 -15.82 4.37
C SER A 235 -9.07 -15.37 4.48
N GLY A 236 -9.96 -16.05 3.74
CA GLY A 236 -11.38 -15.74 3.73
C GLY A 236 -12.02 -15.92 5.10
N ARG A 237 -12.84 -14.96 5.53
CA ARG A 237 -13.66 -15.07 6.76
C ARG A 237 -15.12 -14.76 6.51
N SER A 238 -15.46 -13.52 6.21
CA SER A 238 -16.85 -13.12 5.96
C SER A 238 -17.07 -12.86 4.48
N LYS A 239 -18.03 -13.56 3.88
CA LYS A 239 -18.39 -13.39 2.47
C LYS A 239 -18.68 -11.91 2.19
N GLY A 240 -18.17 -11.37 1.08
CA GLY A 240 -18.40 -9.98 0.70
C GLY A 240 -17.48 -8.96 1.36
N HIS A 241 -16.50 -9.39 2.17
CA HIS A 241 -15.43 -8.48 2.58
C HIS A 241 -14.46 -8.28 1.40
N GLY A 242 -14.39 -7.04 0.92
CA GLY A 242 -13.50 -6.62 -0.17
C GLY A 242 -12.24 -5.93 0.36
N VAL A 243 -11.08 -6.31 -0.13
CA VAL A 243 -9.79 -5.72 0.19
C VAL A 243 -9.21 -5.12 -1.08
N ASP A 244 -8.89 -3.83 -1.06
CA ASP A 244 -8.25 -3.10 -2.18
C ASP A 244 -6.75 -3.23 -2.06
N LYS A 245 -6.19 -2.73 -0.96
CA LYS A 245 -4.76 -2.80 -0.67
C LYS A 245 -4.48 -2.80 0.82
N PHE A 246 -3.25 -3.11 1.19
CA PHE A 246 -2.76 -2.93 2.54
C PHE A 246 -1.42 -2.22 2.59
N VAL A 247 -1.16 -1.61 3.74
CA VAL A 247 0.08 -0.91 4.02
C VAL A 247 0.67 -1.38 5.34
N LEU A 248 1.99 -1.49 5.37
CA LEU A 248 2.78 -1.58 6.60
C LEU A 248 3.64 -0.34 6.68
N PHE A 249 3.63 0.35 7.82
CA PHE A 249 4.46 1.54 7.99
C PHE A 249 5.05 1.64 9.40
N THR A 250 6.30 2.08 9.46
CA THR A 250 7.00 2.35 10.73
C THR A 250 6.50 3.63 11.40
N GLU A 251 6.82 3.83 12.67
CA GLU A 251 6.49 5.06 13.41
C GLU A 251 6.98 6.35 12.73
N GLY A 252 8.09 6.28 11.98
CA GLY A 252 8.61 7.42 11.22
C GLY A 252 7.75 7.85 10.03
N VAL A 253 6.75 7.05 9.64
CA VAL A 253 5.80 7.34 8.56
C VAL A 253 4.43 7.53 9.18
N THR A 254 3.85 8.73 9.01
CA THR A 254 2.50 8.98 9.54
C THR A 254 1.46 8.15 8.79
N GLN A 255 0.35 7.81 9.44
CA GLN A 255 -0.75 7.13 8.76
C GLN A 255 -1.26 7.94 7.55
N GLU A 256 -1.33 9.28 7.66
CA GLU A 256 -1.74 10.16 6.56
C GLU A 256 -0.82 10.01 5.34
N THR A 257 0.51 9.96 5.57
CA THR A 257 1.49 9.72 4.52
C THR A 257 1.34 8.32 3.92
N ALA A 258 1.17 7.30 4.78
CA ALA A 258 1.11 5.91 4.35
C ALA A 258 -0.12 5.59 3.47
N ILE A 259 -1.25 6.25 3.72
CA ILE A 259 -2.53 5.97 3.02
C ILE A 259 -2.83 6.94 1.87
N LYS A 260 -1.92 7.87 1.57
CA LYS A 260 -2.13 8.89 0.54
C LYS A 260 -2.20 8.24 -0.85
N ASP A 261 -3.13 8.69 -1.68
CA ASP A 261 -3.38 8.07 -3.00
C ASP A 261 -2.17 8.08 -3.94
N ASN A 262 -1.27 9.06 -3.78
CA ASN A 262 -0.05 9.19 -4.58
C ASN A 262 1.21 8.73 -3.84
N ALA A 263 1.09 7.95 -2.77
CA ALA A 263 2.24 7.32 -2.14
C ALA A 263 2.94 6.42 -3.18
N VAL A 264 4.28 6.47 -3.20
CA VAL A 264 5.08 5.66 -4.12
C VAL A 264 4.85 4.19 -3.77
N LYS A 265 4.34 3.42 -4.75
CA LYS A 265 4.07 2.00 -4.57
C LYS A 265 5.37 1.22 -4.32
N SER A 266 5.27 0.14 -3.57
CA SER A 266 6.38 -0.79 -3.40
C SER A 266 6.74 -1.46 -4.73
N GLU A 267 8.02 -1.71 -4.92
CA GLU A 267 8.49 -2.48 -6.07
C GLU A 267 8.04 -3.94 -5.95
N ILE A 268 7.62 -4.52 -7.06
CA ILE A 268 7.18 -5.91 -7.17
C ILE A 268 8.07 -6.60 -8.19
N LYS A 269 8.68 -7.72 -7.82
CA LYS A 269 9.51 -8.54 -8.71
C LYS A 269 9.15 -10.01 -8.58
N CYS A 270 9.07 -10.72 -9.70
CA CYS A 270 9.07 -12.18 -9.70
C CYS A 270 10.51 -12.69 -9.56
N GLU A 271 10.80 -13.30 -8.41
CA GLU A 271 12.08 -13.94 -8.09
C GLU A 271 11.97 -15.46 -8.02
#